data_AF-I1BRF0-F1
#
_entry.id   AF-I1BRF0-F1
#
_cell.length_a   1.000
_cell.length_b   1.000
_cell.length_c   1.000
_cell.angle_alpha   90.00
_cell.angle_beta   90.00
_cell.angle_gamma   90.00
#
_symmetry.space_group_name_H-M   'P 1'
#
loop_
_entity.id
_entity.type
_entity.pdbx_description
1 polymer ?
#
loop_
_entity_poly.entity_id
_entity_poly.type
_entity_poly.pdbx_seq_one_letter_code
_entity_poly.pdbx_strand_id
1 'polypeptide(L)' 'MKIASIVLLALGSYLLNSNVAEAGDVCLTICSDEAFDCPDGWTLTEQDACWSCCCCI' A
#
# COMPACT_ATOMS: atom_id res chain seq x y z
N MET A 1 -20.73 29.85 -23.88
CA MET A 1 -19.31 29.44 -23.80
C MET A 1 -18.79 29.66 -22.38
N LYS A 2 -19.06 28.75 -21.44
CA LYS A 2 -18.60 28.85 -20.03
C LYS A 2 -18.71 27.49 -19.31
N ILE A 3 -19.66 26.67 -19.75
CA ILE A 3 -19.88 25.30 -19.27
C ILE A 3 -18.73 24.33 -19.60
N ALA A 4 -18.03 24.53 -20.72
CA ALA A 4 -16.90 23.66 -21.11
C ALA A 4 -15.74 23.74 -20.10
N SER A 5 -15.52 24.90 -19.47
CA SER A 5 -14.45 25.08 -18.48
C SER A 5 -14.71 24.36 -17.16
N ILE A 6 -15.97 24.23 -16.74
CA ILE A 6 -16.32 23.57 -15.47
C ILE A 6 -16.16 22.06 -15.60
N VAL A 7 -16.55 21.50 -16.75
CA VAL A 7 -16.44 20.06 -17.02
C VAL A 7 -14.98 19.60 -17.03
N LEU A 8 -14.08 20.40 -17.60
CA LEU A 8 -12.64 20.10 -17.61
C LEU A 8 -12.01 20.10 -16.21
N LEU A 9 -12.42 21.02 -15.34
CA LEU A 9 -11.94 21.09 -13.95
C LEU A 9 -12.43 19.90 -13.11
N ALA A 10 -13.69 19.50 -13.28
CA ALA A 10 -14.24 18.34 -12.60
C ALA A 10 -13.50 17.06 -13.01
N LEU A 11 -13.36 16.79 -14.31
CA LEU A 11 -12.70 15.58 -14.82
C LEU A 11 -11.20 15.50 -14.47
N GLY A 12 -10.49 16.64 -14.45
CA GLY A 12 -9.07 16.68 -14.08
C GLY A 12 -8.80 16.26 -12.63
N SER A 13 -9.77 16.49 -11.73
CA SER A 13 -9.64 16.16 -10.30
C SER A 13 -9.73 14.64 -10.05
N TYR A 14 -10.47 13.91 -10.88
CA TYR A 14 -10.63 12.46 -10.76
C TYR A 14 -9.38 11.67 -11.21
N LEU A 15 -8.58 12.23 -12.13
CA LEU A 15 -7.36 11.56 -12.63
C LEU A 15 -6.18 11.68 -11.66
N LEU A 16 -6.22 12.64 -10.73
CA LEU A 16 -5.17 12.83 -9.71
C LEU A 16 -5.34 11.92 -8.49
N ASN A 17 -6.50 11.28 -8.31
CA ASN A 17 -6.69 10.24 -7.30
C ASN A 17 -6.11 8.90 -7.79
N SER A 18 -4.88 8.94 -8.28
CA SER A 18 -4.09 7.75 -8.48
C SER A 18 -3.87 7.16 -7.10
N ASN A 19 -4.46 6.01 -6.82
CA ASN A 19 -3.94 5.12 -5.79
C ASN A 19 -2.58 4.64 -6.33
N VAL A 20 -1.57 5.51 -6.23
CA VAL A 20 -0.22 5.01 -6.06
C VAL A 20 -0.37 4.14 -4.82
N ALA A 21 -0.38 2.82 -5.04
CA ALA A 21 0.08 1.93 -4.00
C ALA A 21 1.47 2.49 -3.73
N GLU A 22 1.56 3.31 -2.68
CA GLU A 22 2.80 3.66 -2.04
C GLU A 22 3.61 2.36 -2.05
N ALA A 23 4.91 2.43 -2.30
CA ALA A 23 5.78 1.28 -2.11
C ALA A 23 5.78 0.93 -0.60
N GLY A 24 4.64 0.43 -0.12
CA GLY A 24 4.38 -0.08 1.19
C GLY A 24 4.88 -1.49 1.18
N ASP A 25 5.57 -1.83 2.26
CA ASP A 25 6.19 -3.13 2.42
C ASP A 25 5.20 -4.24 2.06
N VAL A 26 5.60 -5.13 1.15
CA VAL A 26 4.75 -6.23 0.73
C VAL A 26 4.85 -7.29 1.82
N CYS A 27 3.79 -7.45 2.61
CA CYS A 27 3.79 -8.42 3.70
C CYS A 27 3.08 -9.71 3.31
N LEU A 28 3.58 -10.83 3.83
CA LEU A 28 2.84 -12.09 3.79
C LEU A 28 1.57 -11.95 4.62
N THR A 29 0.48 -12.58 4.18
CA THR A 29 -0.78 -12.61 4.94
C THR A 29 -0.72 -13.67 6.04
N ILE A 30 0.28 -13.54 6.92
CA ILE A 30 0.45 -14.42 8.07
C ILE A 30 0.40 -13.58 9.34
N CYS A 31 -0.17 -14.18 10.37
CA CYS A 31 -0.28 -13.59 11.70
C CYS A 31 0.07 -14.71 12.68
N SER A 32 1.28 -14.64 13.22
CA SER A 32 1.81 -15.62 14.18
C SER A 32 1.96 -14.97 15.54
N ASP A 33 1.45 -15.60 16.59
CA ASP A 33 1.66 -15.14 17.98
C ASP A 33 3.13 -15.24 18.41
N GLU A 34 3.92 -16.11 17.76
CA GLU A 34 5.34 -16.33 18.05
C GLU A 34 6.22 -15.84 16.89
N ALA A 35 7.40 -15.32 17.22
CA ALA A 35 8.42 -14.93 16.24
C ALA A 35 8.96 -16.15 15.49
N PHE A 36 9.24 -16.01 14.20
CA PHE A 36 9.66 -17.10 13.32
C PHE A 36 10.64 -16.60 12.25
N ASP A 37 11.33 -17.53 11.57
CA ASP A 37 12.28 -17.17 10.52
C ASP A 37 11.59 -16.82 9.20
N CYS A 38 12.00 -15.69 8.62
CA CYS A 38 11.56 -15.26 7.31
C CYS A 38 12.46 -15.83 6.19
N PRO A 39 11.92 -16.03 4.98
CA PRO A 39 12.73 -16.38 3.82
C PRO A 39 13.75 -15.26 3.48
N ASP A 40 14.81 -15.62 2.74
CA ASP A 40 15.84 -14.66 2.34
C ASP A 40 15.24 -13.44 1.63
N GLY A 41 15.67 -12.25 2.04
CA GLY A 41 15.20 -10.97 1.51
C GLY A 41 13.94 -10.43 2.19
N TRP A 42 13.39 -11.14 3.18
CA TRP A 42 12.24 -10.69 3.97
C TRP A 42 12.65 -10.35 5.40
N THR A 43 11.96 -9.39 6.01
CA THR A 43 12.17 -8.98 7.39
C THR A 43 10.98 -9.39 8.25
N LEU A 44 11.26 -9.94 9.42
CA LEU A 44 10.24 -10.24 10.41
C LEU A 44 9.78 -8.93 11.07
N THR A 45 8.49 -8.64 10.97
CA THR A 45 7.86 -7.40 11.45
C THR A 45 6.67 -7.74 12.34
N GLU A 46 6.54 -7.04 13.46
CA GLU A 46 5.35 -7.12 14.32
C GLU A 46 4.29 -6.13 13.84
N GLN A 47 3.09 -6.61 13.54
CA GLN A 47 1.93 -5.81 13.13
C GLN A 47 0.72 -6.28 13.93
N ASP A 48 0.00 -5.34 14.55
CA ASP A 48 -1.24 -5.61 15.28
C ASP A 48 -1.13 -6.77 16.30
N ALA A 49 -0.02 -6.80 17.03
CA ALA A 49 0.33 -7.81 18.04
C ALA A 49 0.57 -9.23 17.50
N CYS A 50 0.85 -9.38 16.21
CA CYS A 50 1.35 -10.62 15.63
C CYS A 50 2.53 -10.41 14.68
N TRP A 51 3.29 -11.47 14.47
CA TRP A 51 4.45 -11.48 13.59
C TRP A 51 4.07 -11.83 12.16
N SER A 52 4.63 -11.08 11.21
CA SER A 52 4.55 -11.33 9.77
C SER A 52 5.89 -11.04 9.09
N CYS A 53 6.13 -11.66 7.94
CA CYS A 53 7.27 -11.30 7.11
C CYS A 53 6.86 -10.23 6.11
N CYS A 54 7.62 -9.15 6.06
CA CYS A 54 7.46 -8.08 5.07
C CYS A 54 8.71 -7.97 4.20
N CYS A 55 8.49 -7.82 2.91
CA CYS A 55 9.54 -7.62 1.93
C CYS A 55 9.65 -6.14 1.61
N CYS A 56 10.87 -5.64 1.63
CA CYS A 56 11.25 -4.36 1.07
C CYS A 56 11.13 -4.43 -0.46
N ILE A 57 10.67 -3.36 -1.12
CA ILE A 57 10.99 -3.15 -2.54
C ILE A 57 12.42 -2.62 -2.66
#